data_AF-A0A6J5B6Q0-F1
#
_entry.id   AF-A0A6J5B6Q0-F1
#
_cell.length_a   1.000
_cell.length_b   1.000
_cell.length_c   1.000
_cell.angle_alpha   90.00
_cell.angle_beta   90.00
_cell.angle_gamma   90.00
#
_symmetry.space_group_name_H-M   'P 1'
#
loop_
_entity.id
_entity.type
_entity.pdbx_description
1 polymer ?
#
loop_
_entity_poly.entity_id
_entity_poly.type
_entity_poly.pdbx_seq_one_letter_code
_entity_poly.pdbx_strand_id
1 'polypeptide(L)'
;MTSHDATHTPLYAKLLAETAKIGWPELERFFARGMLLRVASDLDLVSVAEAIANDDTAQVTQWLSAGLVERVQAETAADFAARDPDLWAVVVSPWVCVQERH
;
A
#
# COMPACT_ATOMS: atom_id res chain seq x y z
N MET A 1 0.69 -23.61 -23.78
CA MET A 1 -0.02 -22.90 -22.71
C MET A 1 0.71 -21.58 -22.54
N THR A 2 0.11 -20.48 -23.01
CA THR A 2 0.76 -19.17 -23.08
C THR A 2 1.04 -18.63 -21.69
N SER A 3 2.28 -18.77 -21.21
CA SER A 3 2.79 -17.99 -20.09
C SER A 3 2.79 -16.53 -20.57
N HIS A 4 1.86 -15.73 -20.06
CA HIS A 4 1.90 -14.29 -20.22
C HIS A 4 3.20 -13.84 -19.53
N ASP A 5 4.20 -13.46 -20.33
CA ASP A 5 5.35 -12.71 -19.82
C ASP A 5 4.75 -11.41 -19.25
N ALA A 6 4.55 -11.37 -17.94
CA ALA A 6 4.13 -10.18 -17.24
C ALA A 6 5.33 -9.23 -17.30
N THR A 7 5.46 -8.51 -18.41
CA THR A 7 6.46 -7.45 -18.54
C THR A 7 6.02 -6.33 -17.61
N HIS A 8 6.41 -6.44 -16.34
CA HIS A 8 6.20 -5.40 -15.33
C HIS A 8 6.74 -4.08 -15.90
N THR A 9 5.96 -3.01 -15.73
CA THR A 9 6.38 -1.70 -16.23
C THR A 9 7.67 -1.28 -15.51
N PRO A 10 8.48 -0.36 -16.11
CA PRO A 10 9.62 0.22 -15.41
C PRO A 10 9.25 0.88 -14.07
N LEU A 11 8.03 1.41 -13.96
CA LEU A 11 7.53 2.03 -12.73
C LEU A 11 7.21 0.97 -11.68
N TYR A 12 6.55 -0.13 -12.06
CA TYR A 12 6.31 -1.28 -11.18
C TYR A 12 7.63 -1.82 -10.61
N ALA A 13 8.64 -2.05 -11.46
CA ALA A 13 9.94 -2.57 -11.02
C ALA A 13 10.63 -1.61 -10.03
N LYS A 14 10.51 -0.30 -10.25
CA LYS A 14 11.02 0.72 -9.33
C LYS A 14 10.29 0.67 -7.98
N LEU A 15 8.95 0.68 -7.99
CA LEU A 15 8.13 0.64 -6.78
C LEU A 15 8.34 -0.65 -5.99
N LEU A 16 8.50 -1.79 -6.67
CA LEU A 16 8.86 -3.06 -6.06
C LEU A 16 10.21 -2.97 -5.34
N ALA A 17 11.20 -2.29 -5.94
CA ALA A 17 12.50 -2.09 -5.30
C ALA A 17 12.44 -1.11 -4.11
N GLU A 18 11.48 -0.18 -4.11
CA GLU A 18 11.19 0.75 -3.00
C GLU A 18 10.28 0.13 -1.92
N THR A 19 9.71 -1.05 -2.20
CA THR A 19 8.83 -1.78 -1.28
C THR A 19 9.66 -2.53 -0.25
N ALA A 20 9.45 -2.21 1.02
CA ALA A 20 10.24 -2.76 2.11
C ALA A 20 9.38 -3.15 3.31
N LYS A 21 9.90 -4.09 4.10
CA LYS A 21 9.38 -4.33 5.45
C LYS A 21 9.66 -3.13 6.35
N ILE A 22 8.70 -2.78 7.18
CA ILE A 22 8.79 -1.65 8.11
C ILE A 22 7.98 -1.94 9.37
N GLY A 23 8.38 -1.40 10.52
CA GLY A 23 7.60 -1.50 11.74
C GLY A 23 6.52 -0.43 11.81
N TRP A 24 5.55 -0.64 12.70
CA TRP A 24 4.55 0.40 12.98
C TRP A 24 5.16 1.73 13.48
N PRO A 25 6.20 1.77 14.35
CA PRO A 25 6.77 3.03 14.85
C PRO A 25 7.28 3.98 13.76
N GLU A 26 7.85 3.46 12.67
CA GLU A 26 8.28 4.30 11.55
C GLU A 26 7.10 4.83 10.71
N LEU A 27 5.97 4.13 10.75
CA LEU A 27 4.74 4.48 10.04
C LEU A 27 3.90 5.52 10.80
N GLU A 28 4.00 5.60 12.13
CA GLU A 28 3.24 6.53 12.97
C GLU A 28 3.38 8.00 12.52
N ARG A 29 4.56 8.43 12.07
CA ARG A 29 4.76 9.80 11.56
C ARG A 29 3.95 10.11 10.31
N PHE A 30 3.70 9.10 9.47
CA PHE A 30 2.87 9.23 8.26
C PHE A 30 1.39 9.12 8.62
N PHE A 31 1.05 8.26 9.59
CA PHE A 31 -0.29 8.20 10.16
C PHE A 31 -0.72 9.55 10.75
N ALA A 32 0.13 10.16 11.57
CA ALA A 32 -0.13 11.47 12.21
C ALA A 32 -0.35 12.61 11.21
N ARG A 33 0.13 12.46 9.97
CA ARG A 33 -0.07 13.40 8.87
C ARG A 33 -1.26 13.02 7.97
N GLY A 34 -1.95 11.92 8.25
CA GLY A 34 -3.07 11.42 7.45
C GLY A 34 -2.66 10.89 6.08
N MET A 35 -1.40 10.43 5.92
CA MET A 35 -0.81 10.03 4.63
C MET A 35 -0.70 8.50 4.44
N LEU A 36 -1.22 7.70 5.37
CA LEU A 36 -1.21 6.24 5.26
C LEU A 36 -2.46 5.69 4.59
N LEU A 37 -2.24 4.80 3.62
CA LEU A 37 -3.26 3.99 2.98
C LEU A 37 -3.03 2.52 3.32
N ARG A 38 -3.99 1.85 3.94
CA ARG A 38 -4.02 0.40 4.09
C ARG A 38 -4.48 -0.23 2.78
N VAL A 39 -3.74 -1.24 2.33
CA VAL A 39 -4.10 -2.08 1.19
C VAL A 39 -4.52 -3.45 1.73
N ALA A 40 -5.67 -3.95 1.28
CA ALA A 40 -6.17 -5.27 1.61
C ALA A 40 -5.20 -6.35 1.08
N SER A 41 -5.11 -7.48 1.78
CA SER A 41 -4.23 -8.61 1.42
C SER A 41 -4.59 -9.27 0.08
N ASP A 42 -5.82 -9.06 -0.41
CA ASP A 42 -6.26 -9.53 -1.73
C ASP A 42 -5.70 -8.70 -2.91
N LEU A 43 -5.09 -7.54 -2.64
CA LEU A 43 -4.46 -6.68 -3.66
C LEU A 43 -2.94 -6.77 -3.60
N ASP A 44 -2.31 -6.56 -4.76
CA ASP A 44 -0.87 -6.38 -4.82
C ASP A 44 -0.48 -4.94 -4.42
N LEU A 45 0.37 -4.80 -3.40
CA LEU A 45 0.79 -3.51 -2.86
C LEU A 45 1.46 -2.62 -3.93
N VAL A 46 2.26 -3.22 -4.82
CA VAL A 46 3.01 -2.48 -5.84
C VAL A 46 2.07 -2.00 -6.95
N SER A 47 1.09 -2.81 -7.33
CA SER A 47 0.05 -2.47 -8.30
C SER A 47 -0.82 -1.31 -7.82
N VAL A 48 -1.16 -1.28 -6.52
CA VAL A 48 -1.88 -0.14 -5.93
C VAL A 48 -1.02 1.13 -5.97
N ALA A 49 0.26 1.02 -5.60
CA ALA A 49 1.17 2.15 -5.65
C ALA A 49 1.40 2.66 -7.08
N GLU A 50 1.47 1.77 -8.06
CA GLU A 50 1.58 2.11 -9.48
C GLU A 50 0.34 2.86 -9.97
N ALA A 51 -0.87 2.38 -9.63
CA ALA A 51 -2.11 3.06 -9.98
C ALA A 51 -2.19 4.47 -9.38
N ILE A 52 -1.77 4.64 -8.12
CA ILE A 52 -1.70 5.96 -7.48
C ILE A 52 -0.66 6.85 -8.17
N ALA A 53 0.52 6.31 -8.51
CA ALA A 53 1.59 7.05 -9.17
C ALA A 53 1.22 7.50 -10.59
N ASN A 54 0.39 6.71 -11.27
CA ASN A 54 -0.15 7.02 -12.61
C ASN A 54 -1.41 7.89 -12.58
N ASP A 55 -1.88 8.32 -11.40
CA ASP A 55 -3.13 9.06 -11.23
C ASP A 55 -4.35 8.32 -11.82
N ASP A 56 -4.37 6.99 -11.71
CA ASP A 56 -5.52 6.15 -12.13
C ASP A 56 -6.66 6.29 -11.11
N THR A 57 -7.27 7.48 -11.13
CA THR A 57 -8.34 7.86 -10.21
C THR A 57 -9.53 6.92 -10.31
N ALA A 58 -9.82 6.35 -11.50
CA ALA A 58 -10.93 5.43 -11.68
C ALA A 58 -10.70 4.13 -10.89
N GLN A 59 -9.52 3.52 -11.07
CA GLN A 59 -9.17 2.28 -10.39
C GLN A 59 -9.03 2.48 -8.87
N VAL A 60 -8.36 3.57 -8.46
CA VAL A 60 -8.18 3.89 -7.03
C VAL A 60 -9.53 4.18 -6.36
N THR A 61 -10.44 4.90 -7.02
CA THR A 61 -11.79 5.16 -6.49
C THR A 61 -12.59 3.88 -6.33
N GLN A 62 -12.45 2.92 -7.26
CA GLN A 62 -13.10 1.62 -7.15
C GLN A 62 -12.62 0.87 -5.91
N TRP A 63 -11.32 0.82 -5.66
CA TRP A 63 -10.77 0.15 -4.47
C TRP A 63 -11.16 0.84 -3.17
N LEU A 64 -11.17 2.18 -3.15
CA LEU A 64 -11.66 2.96 -2.01
C LEU A 64 -13.14 2.65 -1.71
N SER A 65 -13.97 2.59 -2.75
CA SER A 65 -15.40 2.29 -2.61
C SER A 65 -15.67 0.84 -2.19
N ALA A 66 -14.78 -0.08 -2.56
CA ALA A 66 -14.84 -1.49 -2.19
C ALA A 66 -14.22 -1.79 -0.81
N GLY A 67 -13.58 -0.81 -0.15
CA GLY A 67 -12.84 -1.03 1.10
C GLY A 67 -11.56 -1.85 0.94
N LEU A 68 -11.06 -2.00 -0.30
CA LEU A 68 -9.81 -2.71 -0.58
C LEU A 68 -8.57 -1.83 -0.40
N VAL A 69 -8.75 -0.52 -0.58
CA VAL A 69 -7.78 0.49 -0.19
C VAL A 69 -8.52 1.46 0.73
N GLU A 70 -7.95 1.81 1.87
CA GLU A 70 -8.57 2.76 2.78
C GLU A 70 -7.52 3.58 3.52
N ARG A 71 -7.86 4.77 3.96
CA ARG A 71 -6.98 5.50 4.89
C ARG A 71 -6.93 4.73 6.20
N VAL A 72 -5.72 4.55 6.74
CA VAL A 72 -5.55 3.92 8.05
C VAL A 72 -6.35 4.72 9.09
N GLN A 73 -7.29 4.05 9.76
CA GLN A 73 -8.10 4.63 10.82
C GLN A 73 -7.41 4.48 12.18
N ALA A 74 -7.87 5.25 13.17
CA ALA A 74 -7.33 5.18 14.53
C ALA A 74 -7.43 3.77 15.15
N GLU A 75 -8.47 3.01 14.81
CA GLU A 75 -8.66 1.63 15.27
C GLU A 75 -7.60 0.69 14.69
N THR A 76 -7.32 0.77 13.39
CA THR A 76 -6.25 -0.01 12.75
C THR A 76 -4.88 0.41 13.25
N ALA A 77 -4.65 1.71 13.44
CA ALA A 77 -3.42 2.23 14.00
C ALA A 77 -3.15 1.69 15.42
N ALA A 78 -4.19 1.67 16.27
CA ALA A 78 -4.09 1.11 17.62
C ALA A 78 -3.85 -0.41 17.60
N ASP A 79 -4.48 -1.14 16.68
CA ASP A 79 -4.25 -2.58 16.47
C ASP A 79 -2.81 -2.87 16.04
N PHE A 80 -2.29 -2.13 15.05
CA PHE A 80 -0.89 -2.26 14.61
C PHE A 80 0.10 -1.92 15.72
N ALA A 81 -0.18 -0.88 16.53
CA ALA A 81 0.63 -0.55 17.68
C ALA A 81 0.64 -1.65 18.76
N ALA A 82 -0.48 -2.36 18.93
CA ALA A 82 -0.63 -3.39 19.96
C ALA A 82 -0.05 -4.74 19.53
N ARG A 83 -0.23 -5.13 18.25
CA ARG A 83 0.21 -6.43 17.72
C ARG A 83 1.61 -6.42 17.10
N ASP A 84 2.09 -5.24 16.69
CA ASP A 84 3.33 -5.05 15.93
C ASP A 84 3.50 -6.05 14.78
N PRO A 85 2.55 -6.10 13.82
CA PRO A 85 2.60 -7.07 12.74
C PRO A 85 3.73 -6.77 11.75
N ASP A 86 4.11 -7.78 10.96
CA ASP A 86 4.99 -7.60 9.80
C ASP A 86 4.26 -6.75 8.73
N LEU A 87 4.64 -5.47 8.63
CA LEU A 87 4.10 -4.56 7.63
C LEU A 87 5.06 -4.39 6.46
N TRP A 88 4.49 -4.34 5.27
CA TRP A 88 5.17 -3.90 4.05
C TRP A 88 4.68 -2.51 3.69
N ALA A 89 5.59 -1.66 3.24
CA ALA A 89 5.25 -0.32 2.81
C ALA A 89 5.95 0.05 1.51
N VAL A 90 5.26 0.88 0.73
CA VAL A 90 5.79 1.52 -0.47
C VAL A 90 5.36 2.98 -0.47
N VAL A 91 6.29 3.86 -0.82
CA VAL A 91 6.06 5.31 -0.81
C VAL A 91 5.67 5.76 -2.21
N VAL A 92 4.50 6.37 -2.33
CA VAL A 92 4.00 6.98 -3.56
C VAL A 92 3.49 8.38 -3.24
N SER A 93 4.34 9.38 -3.44
CA SER A 93 4.09 10.75 -2.98
C SER A 93 2.70 11.28 -3.37
N PRO A 94 1.93 11.86 -2.43
CA PRO A 94 2.29 12.11 -1.03
C PRO A 94 2.00 10.95 -0.06
N TRP A 95 1.47 9.84 -0.55
CA TRP A 95 0.97 8.72 0.23
C TRP A 95 2.04 7.67 0.54
N VAL A 96 1.78 6.91 1.60
CA VAL A 96 2.50 5.68 1.91
C VAL A 96 1.48 4.56 1.98
N CYS A 97 1.58 3.61 1.05
CA CYS A 97 0.72 2.43 1.04
C CYS A 97 1.33 1.37 1.95
N VAL A 98 0.51 0.75 2.79
CA VAL A 98 0.92 -0.26 3.75
C VAL A 98 0.04 -1.50 3.66
N GLN A 99 0.63 -2.67 3.83
CA GLN A 99 -0.06 -3.94 3.80
C GLN A 99 0.50 -4.85 4.89
N GLU A 100 -0.37 -5.51 5.65
CA GLU A 100 0.02 -6.57 6.58
C GLU A 100 0.34 -7.84 5.80
N ARG A 101 1.48 -8.47 6.09
CA ARG A 101 1.83 -9.76 5.49
C ARG A 101 1.41 -10.89 6.43
N HIS A 102 0.45 -11.69 5.97
CA HIS A 102 0.05 -12.96 6.59
C HIS A 102 0.96 -14.12 6.14
#